data_AF-A0A7X9JEE5-F1
#
_entry.id   AF-A0A7X9JEE5-F1
#
_cell.length_a   1.000
_cell.length_b   1.000
_cell.length_c   1.000
_cell.angle_alpha   90.00
_cell.angle_beta   90.00
_cell.angle_gamma   90.00
#
_symmetry.space_group_name_H-M   'P 1'
#
loop_
_entity.id
_entity.type
_entity.pdbx_description
1 polymer ?
#
loop_
_entity_poly.entity_id
_entity_poly.type
_entity_poly.pdbx_seq_one_letter_code
_entity_poly.pdbx_strand_id
1 'polypeptide(L)' 'MREEKILIKNNALVIEALLHRASGERGAVICHPHSLMGGSMYNNVVEAL' A
#
# COMPACT_ATOMS: atom_id res chain seq x y z
N MET A 1 -4.21 12.13 -5.28
CA MET A 1 -5.06 11.41 -4.31
C MET A 1 -4.49 11.64 -2.92
N ARG A 2 -5.29 11.67 -1.85
CA ARG A 2 -4.75 11.72 -0.49
C ARG A 2 -4.78 10.31 0.07
N GLU A 3 -3.60 9.75 0.28
CA GLU A 3 -3.42 8.48 0.96
C GLU A 3 -3.17 8.74 2.44
N GLU A 4 -3.68 7.84 3.28
CA GLU A 4 -3.41 7.83 4.71
C GLU A 4 -2.57 6.60 5.08
N LYS A 5 -1.56 6.80 5.91
CA LYS A 5 -0.78 5.70 6.46
C LYS A 5 -1.58 5.01 7.56
N ILE A 6 -1.78 3.71 7.42
CA ILE A 6 -2.51 2.87 8.37
C ILE A 6 -1.68 1.66 8.79
N LEU A 7 -2.10 1.03 9.89
CA LEU A 7 -1.56 -0.24 10.34
C LEU A 7 -2.65 -1.31 10.24
N ILE A 8 -2.36 -2.38 9.51
CA ILE A 8 -3.24 -3.55 9.38
C ILE A 8 -2.73 -4.61 10.36
N LYS A 9 -3.59 -5.01 11.30
CA LYS A 9 -3.28 -6.04 12.29
C LYS A 9 -3.88 -7.39 11.87
N ASN A 10 -3.09 -8.45 11.92
CA ASN A 10 -3.53 -9.82 11.71
C ASN A 10 -2.81 -10.75 12.70
N ASN A 11 -3.46 -11.03 13.83
CA ASN A 11 -2.89 -11.79 14.95
C ASN A 11 -1.55 -11.19 15.42
N ALA A 12 -0.46 -11.95 15.31
CA ALA A 12 0.88 -11.51 15.66
C ALA A 12 1.53 -10.61 14.59
N LEU A 13 0.94 -10.49 13.40
CA LEU A 13 1.48 -9.71 12.30
C LEU A 13 0.89 -8.30 12.29
N VAL A 14 1.75 -7.31 12.07
CA VAL A 14 1.35 -5.91 11.82
C VAL A 14 2.04 -5.45 10.56
N ILE A 15 1.26 -4.91 9.62
CA ILE A 15 1.74 -4.42 8.33
C ILE A 15 1.41 -2.94 8.22
N GLU A 16 2.37 -2.15 7.74
CA GLU A 16 2.14 -0.76 7.34
C GLU A 16 1.59 -0.71 5.92
N ALA A 17 0.57 0.12 5.69
CA ALA A 17 -0.03 0.33 4.38
C ALA A 17 -0.37 1.80 4.14
N LEU A 18 -0.51 2.18 2.87
CA LEU A 18 -1.14 3.42 2.44
C LEU A 18 -2.56 3.09 1.95
N LEU A 19 -3.55 3.81 2.46
CA LEU A 19 -4.95 3.62 2.09
C LEU A 19 -5.47 4.85 1.36
N HIS A 20 -6.04 4.63 0.18
CA HIS A 20 -6.91 5.57 -0.48
C HIS A 20 -8.36 5.07 -0.44
N ARG A 21 -9.28 5.92 0.03
CA ARG A 21 -10.72 5.60 0.06
C ARG A 21 -11.39 6.20 -1.16
N ALA A 22 -11.82 5.33 -2.08
CA ALA A 22 -12.65 5.70 -3.22
C ALA A 22 -14.14 5.44 -2.93
N SER A 23 -15.04 6.10 -3.67
CA SER A 23 -16.50 5.99 -3.49
C SER A 23 -17.14 4.76 -4.15
N GLY A 24 -16.35 3.83 -4.70
CA GLY A 24 -16.84 2.63 -5.40
C GLY A 24 -16.76 1.35 -4.56
N GLU A 25 -17.41 0.29 -5.05
CA GLU A 25 -17.44 -1.02 -4.37
C GLU A 25 -16.20 -1.89 -4.63
N ARG A 26 -15.35 -1.50 -5.60
CA ARG A 26 -14.14 -2.26 -5.95
C ARG A 26 -12.95 -1.74 -5.17
N GLY A 27 -12.05 -2.65 -4.83
CA GLY A 27 -10.75 -2.34 -4.21
C GLY A 27 -9.62 -3.06 -4.91
N ALA A 28 -8.42 -2.54 -4.74
CA ALA A 28 -7.18 -3.17 -5.18
C ALA A 28 -6.16 -3.16 -4.03
N VAL A 29 -5.26 -4.15 -4.05
CA VAL A 29 -4.09 -4.20 -3.17
C VAL A 29 -2.86 -4.18 -4.07
N ILE A 30 -1.98 -3.22 -3.85
CA ILE A 30 -0.77 -3.03 -4.64
C ILE A 30 0.42 -3.37 -3.75
N CYS A 31 1.26 -4.29 -4.23
CA CYS A 31 2.52 -4.64 -3.57
C CYS A 31 3.67 -3.88 -4.21
N HIS A 32 4.63 -3.43 -3.41
CA HIS A 32 5.82 -2.79 -3.92
C HIS A 32 6.81 -3.82 -4.51
N PRO A 33 7.76 -3.39 -5.36
CA PRO A 33 8.87 -4.22 -5.83
C PRO A 33 9.74 -4.77 -4.69
N HIS A 34 10.69 -5.65 -5.00
CA HIS A 34 11.51 -6.32 -4.00
C HIS A 34 12.25 -5.35 -3.05
N SER A 35 12.03 -5.46 -1.73
CA SER A 35 12.60 -4.51 -0.75
C SER A 35 14.12 -4.51 -0.70
N LEU A 36 14.78 -5.66 -0.81
CA LEU A 36 16.25 -5.71 -0.86
C LEU A 36 16.84 -5.02 -2.10
N MET A 37 16.03 -4.73 -3.12
CA MET A 37 16.41 -4.01 -4.33
C MET A 37 15.93 -2.55 -4.30
N GLY A 38 15.55 -2.02 -3.13
CA GLY A 38 15.08 -0.64 -2.96
C GLY A 38 13.58 -0.42 -3.18
N GLY A 39 12.78 -1.49 -3.29
CA GLY A 39 11.33 -1.38 -3.41
C GLY A 39 10.65 -0.90 -2.12
N SER A 40 9.71 0.04 -2.24
CA SER A 40 8.89 0.56 -1.14
C SER A 40 7.51 0.99 -1.66
N MET A 41 6.57 1.30 -0.76
CA MET A 41 5.27 1.87 -1.14
C MET A 41 5.40 3.21 -1.87
N TYR A 42 6.48 3.96 -1.63
CA TYR A 42 6.84 5.18 -2.36
C TYR A 42 7.82 4.83 -3.48
N ASN A 43 7.32 4.22 -4.55
CA ASN A 43 8.13 3.80 -5.69
C ASN A 43 7.42 4.17 -6.99
N ASN A 44 8.18 4.61 -8.00
CA ASN A 44 7.63 5.07 -9.28
C ASN A 44 6.77 4.02 -10.00
N VAL A 45 7.03 2.72 -9.79
CA VAL A 45 6.20 1.64 -10.34
C VAL A 45 4.84 1.56 -9.66
N VAL A 46 4.78 1.85 -8.35
CA VAL A 46 3.55 1.88 -7.57
C VAL A 46 2.73 3.13 -7.91
N GLU A 47 3.39 4.29 -7.98
CA GLU A 47 2.77 5.58 -8.29
C GLU A 47 2.23 5.70 -9.73
N ALA A 48 2.69 4.83 -10.64
CA ALA A 48 2.24 4.83 -12.03
C ALA A 48 0.90 4.09 -12.25
N LEU A 49 0.33 3.48 -11.21
CA LEU A 49 -0.94 2.74 -11.23
C LEU A 49 -2.11 3.64 -10.81
#